data_AF-A0A7V1HEW5-F1
#
_entry.id   AF-A0A7V1HEW5-F1
#
_cell.length_a   1.000
_cell.length_b   1.000
_cell.length_c   1.000
_cell.angle_alpha   90.00
_cell.angle_beta   90.00
_cell.angle_gamma   90.00
#
_symmetry.space_group_name_H-M   'P 1'
#
loop_
_entity.id
_entity.type
_entity.pdbx_description
1 polymer ?
#
loop_
_entity_poly.entity_id
_entity_poly.type
_entity_poly.pdbx_seq_one_letter_code
_entity_poly.pdbx_strand_id
1 'polypeptide(L)'
;MSLVKCKECGHSISKTSDICPKCGFNCKRYRKNKALKILAIVIIVIVVLGIIGTFTEQEQKKNDALPSQITQTQSTKTAFQSKQISKYKFINTKTETTGHGNKMDLYTYSGKFDLAALKTLCKKQKEEFTSGMFYFLVVFDNEKNAVFPKDPFTAQFGAEKTASKHIKALYTYNSLNGYSKLVFYNTNSWESLSNMEKI
;
A
#
# COMPACT_ATOMS: atom_id res chain seq x y z
N MET A 1 31.32 -17.18 -17.08
CA MET A 1 30.48 -15.99 -16.79
C MET A 1 29.30 -16.42 -15.93
N SER A 2 28.91 -15.64 -14.91
CA SER A 2 27.76 -16.02 -14.07
C SER A 2 26.47 -15.40 -14.60
N LEU A 3 25.47 -16.25 -14.83
CA LEU A 3 24.13 -15.86 -15.26
C LEU A 3 23.26 -15.64 -14.02
N VAL A 4 22.37 -14.66 -14.09
CA VAL A 4 21.33 -14.38 -13.07
C VAL A 4 19.97 -14.39 -13.73
N LYS A 5 18.95 -14.84 -13.00
CA LYS A 5 17.58 -14.82 -13.48
C LYS A 5 17.01 -13.40 -13.38
N CYS A 6 16.34 -12.96 -14.44
CA CYS A 6 15.58 -11.72 -14.42
C CYS A 6 14.43 -11.82 -13.41
N LYS A 7 14.28 -10.80 -12.57
CA LYS A 7 13.26 -10.75 -11.50
C LYS A 7 11.83 -10.62 -12.02
N GLU A 8 11.65 -10.08 -13.23
CA GLU A 8 10.35 -9.91 -13.87
C GLU A 8 9.95 -11.15 -14.68
N CYS A 9 10.80 -11.60 -15.60
CA CYS A 9 10.43 -12.65 -16.56
C CYS A 9 11.13 -14.00 -16.37
N GLY A 10 12.03 -14.12 -15.39
CA GLY A 10 12.75 -15.36 -15.08
C GLY A 10 13.84 -15.76 -16.08
N HIS A 11 14.02 -15.02 -17.18
CA HIS A 11 15.02 -15.33 -18.20
C HIS A 11 16.45 -15.17 -17.67
N SER A 12 17.34 -16.08 -18.05
CA SER A 12 18.76 -16.06 -17.67
C SER A 12 19.49 -14.96 -18.43
N ILE A 13 20.03 -13.98 -17.71
CA ILE A 13 20.77 -12.84 -18.26
C ILE A 13 22.15 -12.73 -17.60
N SER A 14 23.09 -12.04 -18.25
CA SER A 14 24.40 -11.81 -17.66
C SER A 14 24.33 -10.95 -16.39
N LYS A 15 25.22 -11.20 -15.43
CA LYS A 15 25.46 -10.28 -14.30
C LYS A 15 25.95 -8.90 -14.73
N THR A 16 26.29 -8.65 -15.98
CA THR A 16 26.67 -7.30 -16.47
C THR A 16 25.57 -6.59 -17.26
N SER A 17 24.46 -7.26 -17.58
CA SER A 17 23.38 -6.66 -18.36
C SER A 17 22.59 -5.62 -17.55
N ASP A 18 22.54 -4.40 -18.08
CA ASP A 18 21.80 -3.29 -17.46
C ASP A 18 20.28 -3.43 -17.65
N ILE A 19 19.84 -3.93 -18.81
CA ILE A 19 18.44 -4.11 -19.19
C ILE A 19 18.22 -5.57 -19.62
N CYS A 20 17.09 -6.17 -19.23
CA CYS A 20 16.72 -7.51 -19.67
C CYS A 20 16.26 -7.49 -21.14
N PRO A 21 16.87 -8.26 -22.04
CA PRO A 21 16.52 -8.25 -23.46
C PRO A 21 15.13 -8.83 -23.75
N LYS A 22 14.58 -9.68 -22.86
CA LYS A 22 13.28 -10.33 -23.07
C LYS A 22 12.09 -9.45 -22.63
N CYS A 23 12.25 -8.65 -21.58
CA CYS A 23 11.13 -7.90 -20.99
C CYS A 23 11.41 -6.41 -20.76
N GLY A 24 12.60 -5.92 -21.09
CA GLY A 24 12.96 -4.50 -20.91
C GLY A 24 13.24 -4.09 -19.45
N PHE A 25 13.22 -5.02 -18.49
CA PHE A 25 13.42 -4.68 -17.08
C PHE A 25 14.84 -4.15 -16.78
N ASN A 26 14.93 -3.02 -16.08
CA ASN A 26 16.19 -2.41 -15.68
C ASN A 26 16.83 -3.13 -14.48
N CYS A 27 17.72 -4.06 -14.81
CA CYS A 27 18.41 -4.94 -13.85
C CYS A 27 19.47 -4.19 -13.04
N LYS A 28 20.09 -3.14 -13.59
CA LYS A 28 21.12 -2.33 -12.91
C LYS A 28 20.54 -1.57 -11.73
N ARG A 29 19.45 -0.84 -11.96
CA ARG A 29 18.76 -0.04 -10.93
C ARG A 29 18.29 -0.92 -9.77
N TYR A 30 17.75 -2.09 -10.09
CA TYR A 30 17.30 -3.05 -9.08
C TYR A 30 18.43 -3.52 -8.15
N ARG A 31 19.60 -3.87 -8.70
CA ARG A 31 20.74 -4.36 -7.91
C ARG A 31 21.35 -3.27 -7.03
N LYS A 32 21.45 -2.03 -7.52
CA LYS A 32 21.91 -0.88 -6.72
C LYS A 32 21.01 -0.65 -5.52
N ASN A 33 19.68 -0.68 -5.71
CA ASN A 33 18.72 -0.49 -4.63
C ASN A 33 18.79 -1.62 -3.60
N LYS A 34 19.05 -2.86 -4.03
CA LYS A 34 19.22 -4.00 -3.10
C LYS A 34 20.46 -3.86 -2.23
N ALA A 35 21.60 -3.47 -2.80
CA ALA A 35 22.84 -3.25 -2.05
C ALA A 35 22.69 -2.09 -1.05
N LEU A 36 22.07 -0.98 -1.47
CA LEU A 36 21.82 0.19 -0.61
C LEU A 36 20.88 -0.14 0.55
N LYS A 37 19.81 -0.93 0.31
CA LYS A 37 18.89 -1.38 1.37
C LYS A 37 19.58 -2.29 2.40
N ILE A 38 20.45 -3.20 1.97
CA ILE A 38 21.20 -4.07 2.90
C ILE A 38 22.16 -3.24 3.77
N LEU A 39 22.87 -2.27 3.18
CA LEU A 39 23.76 -1.38 3.92
C LEU A 39 23.00 -0.55 4.97
N ALA A 40 21.83 -0.01 4.62
CA ALA A 40 21.00 0.75 5.56
C ALA A 40 20.52 -0.10 6.75
N ILE A 41 20.15 -1.37 6.52
CA ILE A 41 19.75 -2.30 7.59
C ILE A 41 20.93 -2.59 8.53
N VAL A 42 22.14 -2.82 8.00
CA VAL A 42 23.33 -3.08 8.82
C VAL A 42 23.66 -1.88 9.72
N ILE A 43 23.57 -0.65 9.19
CA ILE A 43 23.82 0.57 9.97
C ILE A 43 22.79 0.72 11.11
N ILE A 44 21.51 0.45 10.85
CA ILE A 44 20.46 0.52 11.88
C ILE A 44 20.72 -0.48 13.01
N VAL A 45 21.12 -1.72 12.69
CA VAL A 45 21.44 -2.75 13.70
C VAL A 45 22.61 -2.34 14.58
N ILE A 46 23.67 -1.75 14.01
CA ILE A 46 24.82 -1.24 14.77
C ILE A 46 24.41 -0.11 15.71
N VAL A 47 23.55 0.81 15.25
CA VAL A 47 23.05 1.91 16.07
C VAL A 47 22.21 1.39 17.24
N VAL A 48 21.29 0.44 17.01
CA VAL A 48 20.45 -0.14 18.07
C VAL A 48 21.29 -0.89 19.10
N LEU A 49 22.30 -1.65 18.69
CA LEU A 49 23.21 -2.34 19.61
C LEU A 49 24.09 -1.35 20.40
N GLY A 50 24.46 -0.22 19.80
CA GLY A 50 25.20 0.85 20.50
C GLY A 50 24.39 1.56 21.59
N ILE A 51 23.06 1.67 21.43
CA ILE A 51 22.18 2.35 22.40
C ILE A 51 21.89 1.46 23.63
N ILE A 52 21.96 0.14 23.49
CA ILE A 52 21.70 -0.81 24.59
C ILE A 52 22.83 -0.77 25.66
N GLY A 53 24.01 -0.22 25.33
CA GLY A 53 25.15 -0.14 26.24
C GLY A 53 25.11 0.97 27.30
N THR A 54 24.11 1.85 27.28
CA THR A 54 24.02 2.97 28.25
C THR A 54 22.62 3.11 28.83
N PHE A 55 22.21 2.13 29.65
CA PHE A 55 21.11 2.33 30.60
C PHE A 55 21.55 1.82 31.96
N THR A 56 22.24 2.70 32.69
CA THR A 56 22.40 2.61 34.14
C THR A 56 21.12 3.08 34.83
N GLU A 57 20.68 2.25 35.77
CA GLU A 57 19.73 2.48 36.87
C GLU A 57 19.30 3.93 37.16
N GLN A 58 17.98 4.13 37.19
CA GLN A 58 17.37 5.15 38.03
C GLN A 58 16.06 4.62 38.64
N GLU A 59 16.00 4.64 39.97
CA GLU A 59 14.94 4.08 40.80
C GLU A 59 13.58 4.77 40.64
N GLN A 60 12.52 3.98 40.76
CA GLN A 60 11.12 4.39 40.76
C GLN A 60 10.73 5.09 42.09
N LYS A 61 10.14 6.28 42.01
CA LYS A 61 9.23 6.81 43.04
C LYS A 61 7.80 6.92 42.50
N LYS A 62 6.90 6.30 43.27
CA LYS A 62 5.44 6.24 43.18
C LYS A 62 4.80 7.63 43.28
N ASN A 63 3.69 7.86 42.58
CA ASN A 63 2.47 8.50 43.11
C ASN A 63 1.27 8.33 42.16
N ASP A 64 0.13 8.04 42.77
CA ASP A 64 -1.19 7.81 42.21
C ASP A 64 -1.85 9.10 41.67
N ALA A 65 -2.66 8.98 40.61
CA ALA A 65 -4.00 9.60 40.41
C ALA A 65 -4.38 9.72 38.93
N LEU A 66 -5.57 9.21 38.58
CA LEU A 66 -6.34 9.52 37.36
C LEU A 66 -7.32 10.66 37.71
N PRO A 67 -7.49 11.71 36.88
CA PRO A 67 -8.58 11.69 35.90
C PRO A 67 -8.21 12.24 34.51
N SER A 68 -8.82 11.61 33.50
CA SER A 68 -9.13 12.06 32.14
C SER A 68 -8.85 13.53 31.78
N GLN A 69 -8.03 13.76 30.75
CA GLN A 69 -8.22 14.89 29.83
C GLN A 69 -7.97 14.49 28.38
N ILE A 70 -8.93 14.93 27.58
CA ILE A 70 -9.14 14.72 26.16
C ILE A 70 -8.10 15.56 25.42
N THR A 71 -7.09 14.95 24.81
CA THR A 71 -6.18 15.70 23.91
C THR A 71 -6.52 15.36 22.47
N GLN A 72 -7.36 16.22 21.88
CA GLN A 72 -7.53 16.32 20.44
C GLN A 72 -6.22 16.87 19.85
N THR A 73 -5.35 16.00 19.32
CA THR A 73 -4.27 16.46 18.46
C THR A 73 -4.76 16.52 17.03
N GLN A 74 -4.95 17.76 16.59
CA GLN A 74 -5.48 18.16 15.31
C GLN A 74 -4.58 17.70 14.17
N SER A 75 -5.20 16.97 13.26
CA SER A 75 -4.95 16.89 11.82
C SER A 75 -4.09 18.01 11.26
N THR A 76 -2.84 17.71 10.93
CA THR A 76 -2.08 18.50 9.95
C THR A 76 -2.54 18.11 8.55
N LYS A 77 -3.59 18.79 8.08
CA LYS A 77 -3.92 18.90 6.66
C LYS A 77 -2.80 19.70 5.98
N THR A 78 -1.80 19.00 5.44
CA THR A 78 -0.90 19.61 4.46
C THR A 78 -1.55 19.50 3.08
N ALA A 79 -1.95 20.64 2.56
CA ALA A 79 -2.58 20.82 1.26
C ALA A 79 -1.65 20.36 0.12
N PHE A 80 -2.16 19.49 -0.74
CA PHE A 80 -1.70 19.38 -2.12
C PHE A 80 -2.89 19.70 -3.03
N GLN A 81 -3.21 20.98 -3.14
CA GLN A 81 -3.95 21.47 -4.30
C GLN A 81 -2.97 21.60 -5.46
N SER A 82 -3.02 20.66 -6.39
CA SER A 82 -2.54 20.87 -7.75
C SER A 82 -3.52 20.23 -8.73
N LYS A 83 -4.21 21.05 -9.51
CA LYS A 83 -4.94 20.69 -10.74
C LYS A 83 -5.99 19.58 -10.58
N GLN A 84 -7.18 20.02 -10.20
CA GLN A 84 -8.42 19.27 -10.04
C GLN A 84 -8.84 18.52 -11.32
N ILE A 85 -8.48 17.24 -11.45
CA ILE A 85 -9.18 16.23 -12.27
C ILE A 85 -9.07 14.84 -11.60
N SER A 86 -9.40 14.71 -10.31
CA SER A 86 -9.66 13.38 -9.76
C SER A 86 -11.15 13.26 -9.49
N LYS A 87 -11.88 12.59 -10.40
CA LYS A 87 -13.27 12.15 -10.17
C LYS A 87 -13.41 11.26 -8.93
N TYR A 88 -12.29 10.79 -8.40
CA TYR A 88 -12.20 9.99 -7.20
C TYR A 88 -11.82 10.87 -6.00
N LYS A 89 -12.61 10.79 -4.93
CA LYS A 89 -12.38 11.48 -3.66
C LYS A 89 -11.82 10.49 -2.66
N PHE A 90 -10.66 10.80 -2.08
CA PHE A 90 -10.10 10.03 -0.97
C PHE A 90 -10.97 10.19 0.28
N ILE A 91 -11.21 9.08 0.99
CA ILE A 91 -12.01 9.04 2.21
C ILE A 91 -11.11 8.83 3.42
N ASN A 92 -10.41 7.68 3.44
CA ASN A 92 -9.63 7.27 4.60
C ASN A 92 -8.55 6.23 4.21
N THR A 93 -7.54 6.09 5.06
CA THR A 93 -6.48 5.09 4.97
C THR A 93 -6.41 4.30 6.27
N LYS A 94 -6.16 3.00 6.18
CA LYS A 94 -5.82 2.17 7.34
C LYS A 94 -4.63 1.28 6.97
N THR A 95 -3.73 1.13 7.92
CA THR A 95 -2.58 0.22 7.83
C THR A 95 -2.69 -0.80 8.94
N GLU A 96 -2.51 -2.07 8.62
CA GLU A 96 -2.44 -3.13 9.62
C GLU A 96 -1.16 -2.97 10.46
N THR A 97 -1.32 -2.90 11.78
CA THR A 97 -0.19 -2.81 12.72
C THR A 97 0.45 -4.18 12.98
N THR A 98 -0.29 -5.26 12.74
CA THR A 98 0.18 -6.64 12.86
C THR A 98 0.41 -7.25 11.49
N GLY A 99 1.41 -8.12 11.37
CA GLY A 99 1.74 -8.80 10.11
C GLY A 99 2.63 -7.98 9.18
N HIS A 100 2.27 -7.91 7.89
CA HIS A 100 3.15 -7.39 6.83
C HIS A 100 2.94 -5.90 6.50
N GLY A 101 2.31 -5.13 7.40
CA GLY A 101 2.07 -3.71 7.20
C GLY A 101 1.20 -3.41 5.97
N ASN A 102 0.18 -4.23 5.73
CA ASN A 102 -0.70 -4.01 4.57
C ASN A 102 -1.46 -2.70 4.73
N LYS A 103 -1.65 -1.98 3.63
CA LYS A 103 -2.35 -0.69 3.60
C LYS A 103 -3.59 -0.78 2.72
N MET A 104 -4.69 -0.17 3.16
CA MET A 104 -5.90 -0.01 2.38
C MET A 104 -6.34 1.44 2.38
N ASP A 105 -6.57 1.99 1.18
CA ASP A 105 -7.16 3.31 0.98
C ASP A 105 -8.59 3.17 0.45
N LEU A 106 -9.50 3.97 0.99
CA LEU A 106 -10.90 4.02 0.56
C LEU A 106 -11.15 5.31 -0.22
N TYR A 107 -11.87 5.18 -1.33
CA TYR A 107 -12.24 6.28 -2.22
C TYR A 107 -13.73 6.21 -2.56
N THR A 108 -14.31 7.34 -2.94
CA THR A 108 -15.57 7.41 -3.69
C THR A 108 -15.33 7.98 -5.07
N TYR A 109 -16.36 7.96 -5.92
CA TYR A 109 -16.38 8.68 -7.19
C TYR A 109 -17.65 9.52 -7.32
N SER A 110 -17.59 10.59 -8.13
CA SER A 110 -18.74 11.40 -8.48
C SER A 110 -19.07 11.33 -9.98
N GLY A 111 -20.36 11.30 -10.29
CA GLY A 111 -20.85 11.23 -11.67
C GLY A 111 -20.57 9.89 -12.35
N LYS A 112 -20.25 9.94 -13.65
CA LYS A 112 -19.99 8.73 -14.45
C LYS A 112 -18.66 8.09 -14.05
N PHE A 113 -18.70 6.80 -13.74
CA PHE A 113 -17.52 5.99 -13.44
C PHE A 113 -16.48 6.09 -14.58
N ASP A 114 -15.23 6.41 -14.23
CA ASP A 114 -14.17 6.73 -15.18
C ASP A 114 -12.98 5.81 -14.98
N LEU A 115 -12.97 4.74 -15.75
CA LEU A 115 -11.96 3.70 -15.67
C LEU A 115 -10.54 4.21 -15.98
N ALA A 116 -10.41 5.18 -16.90
CA ALA A 116 -9.10 5.74 -17.24
C ALA A 116 -8.52 6.55 -16.08
N ALA A 117 -9.34 7.40 -15.45
CA ALA A 117 -8.95 8.15 -14.27
C ALA A 117 -8.61 7.21 -13.09
N LEU A 118 -9.36 6.12 -12.91
CA LEU A 118 -9.06 5.13 -11.88
C LEU A 118 -7.72 4.45 -12.09
N LYS A 119 -7.39 4.05 -13.33
CA LYS A 119 -6.08 3.45 -13.64
C LYS A 119 -4.93 4.40 -13.33
N THR A 120 -5.07 5.68 -13.66
CA THR A 120 -4.08 6.71 -13.32
C THR A 120 -3.90 6.84 -11.81
N LEU A 121 -5.01 6.82 -11.05
CA LEU A 121 -4.96 6.80 -9.58
C LEU A 121 -4.23 5.56 -9.05
N CYS A 122 -4.57 4.36 -9.54
CA CYS A 122 -3.93 3.11 -9.12
C CYS A 122 -2.41 3.11 -9.39
N LYS A 123 -1.97 3.61 -10.56
CA LYS A 123 -0.54 3.73 -10.89
C LYS A 123 0.19 4.68 -9.95
N LYS A 124 -0.39 5.86 -9.71
CA LYS A 124 0.15 6.84 -8.76
C LYS A 124 0.29 6.23 -7.36
N GLN A 125 -0.76 5.58 -6.85
CA GLN A 125 -0.73 4.98 -5.52
C GLN A 125 0.25 3.80 -5.42
N LYS A 126 0.41 3.01 -6.49
CA LYS A 126 1.44 1.97 -6.59
C LYS A 126 2.85 2.55 -6.46
N GLU A 127 3.12 3.70 -7.08
CA GLU A 127 4.42 4.38 -7.01
C GLU A 127 4.68 5.01 -5.63
N GLU A 128 3.64 5.54 -4.97
CA GLU A 128 3.71 6.14 -3.64
C GLU A 128 3.81 5.09 -2.51
N PHE A 129 3.38 3.85 -2.75
CA PHE A 129 3.44 2.77 -1.77
C PHE A 129 4.87 2.22 -1.59
N THR A 130 5.52 2.64 -0.50
CA THR A 130 6.94 2.34 -0.23
C THR A 130 7.18 1.27 0.84
N SER A 131 6.18 0.93 1.66
CA SER A 131 6.29 0.01 2.79
C SER A 131 5.06 -0.87 2.94
N GLY A 132 5.25 -2.15 3.24
CA GLY A 132 4.20 -3.14 3.40
C GLY A 132 4.18 -4.17 2.27
N MET A 133 3.48 -5.30 2.45
CA MET A 133 3.38 -6.36 1.43
C MET A 133 2.28 -6.07 0.42
N PHE A 134 1.07 -5.78 0.90
CA PHE A 134 -0.06 -5.48 0.04
C PHE A 134 -0.54 -4.04 0.20
N TYR A 135 -0.85 -3.44 -0.95
CA TYR A 135 -1.62 -2.20 -1.03
C TYR A 135 -2.97 -2.50 -1.68
N PHE A 136 -4.03 -2.05 -1.04
CA PHE A 136 -5.40 -2.13 -1.52
C PHE A 136 -5.95 -0.73 -1.73
N LEU A 137 -6.70 -0.55 -2.81
CA LEU A 137 -7.50 0.64 -3.04
C LEU A 137 -8.92 0.19 -3.36
N VAL A 138 -9.89 0.72 -2.62
CA VAL A 138 -11.30 0.33 -2.75
C VAL A 138 -12.12 1.57 -3.10
N VAL A 139 -12.92 1.47 -4.15
CA VAL A 139 -13.82 2.53 -4.58
C VAL A 139 -15.25 2.16 -4.21
N PHE A 140 -15.88 2.98 -3.38
CA PHE A 140 -17.28 2.90 -3.04
C PHE A 140 -18.15 3.83 -3.90
N ASP A 141 -19.43 3.51 -4.01
CA ASP A 141 -20.45 4.37 -4.62
C ASP A 141 -20.72 5.64 -3.79
N ASN A 142 -20.63 5.54 -2.46
CA ASN A 142 -20.92 6.62 -1.53
C ASN A 142 -20.01 6.55 -0.30
N GLU A 143 -19.70 7.72 0.24
CA GLU A 143 -18.78 7.89 1.37
C GLU A 143 -19.35 7.29 2.65
N LYS A 144 -20.67 7.35 2.83
CA LYS A 144 -21.37 6.78 4.00
C LYS A 144 -21.29 5.26 4.06
N ASN A 145 -21.07 4.60 2.92
CA ASN A 145 -20.98 3.14 2.82
C ASN A 145 -19.53 2.65 2.90
N ALA A 146 -18.56 3.56 2.85
CA ALA A 146 -17.16 3.21 2.85
C ALA A 146 -16.73 2.75 4.24
N VAL A 147 -16.40 1.46 4.33
CA VAL A 147 -15.94 0.81 5.54
C VAL A 147 -14.70 -0.02 5.24
N PHE A 148 -13.85 -0.18 6.25
CA PHE A 148 -12.79 -1.18 6.19
C PHE A 148 -13.37 -2.56 6.52
N PRO A 149 -12.85 -3.65 5.94
CA PRO A 149 -13.28 -4.99 6.30
C PRO A 149 -12.92 -5.30 7.75
N LYS A 150 -13.68 -6.23 8.36
CA LYS A 150 -13.41 -6.71 9.73
C LYS A 150 -12.26 -7.70 9.80
N ASP A 151 -12.09 -8.50 8.76
CA ASP A 151 -11.01 -9.46 8.56
C ASP A 151 -9.73 -8.77 8.06
N PRO A 152 -8.55 -9.43 8.09
CA PRO A 152 -7.34 -8.85 7.51
C PRO A 152 -7.60 -8.43 6.06
N PHE A 153 -6.94 -7.37 5.60
CA PHE A 153 -7.16 -6.80 4.26
C PHE A 153 -7.01 -7.80 3.12
N THR A 154 -6.23 -8.86 3.32
CA THR A 154 -6.06 -9.96 2.37
C THR A 154 -7.34 -10.79 2.17
N ALA A 155 -8.25 -10.83 3.15
CA ALA A 155 -9.59 -11.40 3.02
C ALA A 155 -10.57 -10.45 2.30
N GLN A 156 -10.19 -9.17 2.14
CA GLN A 156 -11.01 -8.12 1.54
C GLN A 156 -12.40 -8.09 2.20
N PHE A 157 -13.47 -7.95 1.40
CA PHE A 157 -14.84 -7.88 1.90
C PHE A 157 -15.58 -9.23 1.87
N GLY A 158 -14.90 -10.34 1.55
CA GLY A 158 -15.40 -11.72 1.64
C GLY A 158 -16.92 -11.88 1.43
N ALA A 159 -17.61 -12.31 2.48
CA ALA A 159 -19.07 -12.49 2.53
C ALA A 159 -19.83 -11.27 3.11
N GLU A 160 -19.17 -10.12 3.29
CA GLU A 160 -19.78 -8.90 3.80
C GLU A 160 -20.71 -8.27 2.74
N LYS A 161 -21.94 -8.75 2.71
CA LYS A 161 -22.98 -8.34 1.75
C LYS A 161 -23.23 -6.83 1.75
N THR A 162 -23.21 -6.19 2.92
CA THR A 162 -23.50 -4.76 3.06
C THR A 162 -22.46 -3.92 2.34
N ALA A 163 -21.17 -4.11 2.62
CA ALA A 163 -20.09 -3.39 1.94
C ALA A 163 -20.03 -3.75 0.44
N SER A 164 -20.19 -5.03 0.10
CA SER A 164 -20.08 -5.52 -1.29
C SER A 164 -21.10 -4.89 -2.25
N LYS A 165 -22.29 -4.53 -1.76
CA LYS A 165 -23.30 -3.81 -2.57
C LYS A 165 -22.89 -2.39 -2.95
N HIS A 166 -21.85 -1.87 -2.32
CA HIS A 166 -21.39 -0.49 -2.49
C HIS A 166 -20.00 -0.39 -3.10
N ILE A 167 -19.31 -1.52 -3.31
CA ILE A 167 -17.98 -1.54 -3.91
C ILE A 167 -18.09 -1.54 -5.43
N LYS A 168 -17.52 -0.50 -6.04
CA LYS A 168 -17.47 -0.31 -7.49
C LYS A 168 -16.19 -0.86 -8.12
N ALA A 169 -15.08 -0.77 -7.41
CA ALA A 169 -13.80 -1.28 -7.85
C ALA A 169 -12.88 -1.60 -6.67
N LEU A 170 -11.96 -2.54 -6.90
CA LEU A 170 -10.93 -2.94 -5.97
C LEU A 170 -9.62 -3.15 -6.72
N TYR A 171 -8.59 -2.45 -6.29
CA TYR A 171 -7.23 -2.59 -6.78
C TYR A 171 -6.37 -3.26 -5.72
N THR A 172 -5.50 -4.17 -6.16
CA THR A 172 -4.55 -4.89 -5.31
C THR A 172 -3.17 -4.78 -5.93
N TYR A 173 -2.18 -4.40 -5.12
CA TYR A 173 -0.77 -4.40 -5.47
C TYR A 173 0.03 -5.20 -4.43
N ASN A 174 0.91 -6.09 -4.88
CA ASN A 174 1.86 -6.81 -4.05
C ASN A 174 3.28 -6.31 -4.36
N SER A 175 3.90 -5.70 -3.36
CA SER A 175 5.22 -5.08 -3.49
C SER A 175 6.37 -6.10 -3.65
N LEU A 176 6.16 -7.36 -3.28
CA LEU A 176 7.19 -8.39 -3.31
C LEU A 176 7.45 -8.96 -4.70
N ASN A 177 6.40 -9.10 -5.51
CA ASN A 177 6.45 -9.71 -6.83
C ASN A 177 5.96 -8.78 -7.96
N GLY A 178 5.58 -7.54 -7.64
CA GLY A 178 5.12 -6.57 -8.63
C GLY A 178 3.69 -6.80 -9.14
N TYR A 179 2.99 -7.81 -8.62
CA TYR A 179 1.61 -8.11 -9.02
C TYR A 179 0.70 -6.93 -8.77
N SER A 180 -0.04 -6.51 -9.79
CA SER A 180 -1.06 -5.46 -9.71
C SER A 180 -2.29 -5.86 -10.51
N LYS A 181 -3.45 -5.78 -9.88
CA LYS A 181 -4.74 -6.13 -10.48
C LYS A 181 -5.80 -5.11 -10.07
N LEU A 182 -6.52 -4.58 -11.05
CA LEU A 182 -7.75 -3.83 -10.85
C LEU A 182 -8.94 -4.71 -11.20
N VAL A 183 -9.90 -4.78 -10.29
CA VAL A 183 -11.20 -5.42 -10.44
C VAL A 183 -12.26 -4.33 -10.39
N PHE A 184 -13.23 -4.35 -11.30
CA PHE A 184 -14.34 -3.38 -11.31
C PHE A 184 -15.63 -3.99 -11.81
N TYR A 185 -16.75 -3.35 -11.44
CA TYR A 185 -18.08 -3.92 -11.53
C TYR A 185 -19.03 -3.02 -12.32
N ASN A 186 -19.89 -3.60 -13.15
CA ASN A 186 -20.90 -2.84 -13.89
C ASN A 186 -21.94 -2.22 -12.95
N THR A 187 -22.31 -2.95 -11.89
CA THR A 187 -23.18 -2.44 -10.81
C THR A 187 -22.36 -2.28 -9.54
N ASN A 188 -22.11 -3.37 -8.82
CA ASN A 188 -21.27 -3.47 -7.62
C ASN A 188 -20.71 -4.90 -7.48
N SER A 189 -19.90 -5.17 -6.46
CA SER A 189 -19.25 -6.46 -6.27
C SER A 189 -20.19 -7.60 -5.85
N TRP A 190 -21.43 -7.28 -5.45
CA TRP A 190 -22.44 -8.27 -5.08
C TRP A 190 -23.32 -8.69 -6.26
N GLU A 191 -23.67 -7.76 -7.13
CA GLU A 191 -24.74 -7.92 -8.13
C GLU A 191 -24.22 -8.13 -9.55
N SER A 192 -22.92 -7.93 -9.79
CA SER A 192 -22.36 -8.06 -11.14
C SER A 192 -21.06 -8.83 -11.16
N LEU A 193 -20.82 -9.52 -12.29
CA LEU A 193 -19.54 -10.16 -12.57
C LEU A 193 -18.42 -9.12 -12.61
N SER A 194 -17.24 -9.53 -12.18
CA SER A 194 -16.05 -8.70 -12.21
C SER A 194 -15.47 -8.59 -13.62
N ASN A 195 -15.08 -7.38 -13.97
CA ASN A 195 -14.12 -7.11 -15.02
C ASN A 195 -12.73 -6.98 -14.39
N MET A 196 -11.68 -7.39 -15.10
CA MET A 196 -10.33 -7.45 -14.56
C MET A 196 -9.29 -6.87 -15.51
N GLU A 197 -8.36 -6.09 -14.96
CA GLU A 197 -7.23 -5.54 -15.69
C GLU A 197 -5.93 -5.61 -14.87
N LYS A 198 -4.82 -5.83 -15.58
CA LYS A 198 -3.47 -5.68 -15.00
C LYS A 198 -3.00 -4.25 -15.20
N ILE A 199 -2.40 -3.65 -14.16
CA ILE A 199 -1.97 -2.24 -14.15
C ILE A 199 -0.46 -2.12 -14.00
#